data_AF-A0A520IEL1-F1
#
_entry.id   AF-A0A520IEL1-F1
#
_cell.length_a   1.000
_cell.length_b   1.000
_cell.length_c   1.000
_cell.angle_alpha   90.00
_cell.angle_beta   90.00
_cell.angle_gamma   90.00
#
_symmetry.space_group_name_H-M   'P 1'
#
loop_
_entity.id
_entity.type
_entity.pdbx_description
1 polymer ?
#
loop_
_entity_poly.entity_id
_entity_poly.type
_entity_poly.pdbx_seq_one_letter_code
_entity_poly.pdbx_strand_id
1 'polypeptide(L)'
;MKKQIPNALTCANLLSGCIGIVFAFQGQLDLAAYAVLISGIFDFFDGFSARLLNVKSLIGKELDSLADMVSFGFLPGVVMFKLLDQSDYTSPYLPFIGFLITIFSALRLAKFNIDERQTEDFIGLNT
;
A
#
# COMPACT_ATOMS: atom_id res chain seq x y z
N MET A 1 -10.49 -22.58 -8.22
CA MET A 1 -9.02 -22.51 -8.03
C MET A 1 -8.39 -21.28 -8.72
N LYS A 2 -8.66 -20.97 -10.00
CA LYS A 2 -8.05 -19.78 -10.67
C LYS A 2 -8.36 -18.42 -10.01
N LYS A 3 -9.49 -18.27 -9.30
CA LYS A 3 -9.86 -17.04 -8.58
C LYS A 3 -9.02 -16.75 -7.32
N GLN A 4 -8.26 -17.72 -6.80
CA GLN A 4 -7.54 -17.59 -5.51
C GLN A 4 -6.09 -17.12 -5.68
N ILE A 5 -5.55 -17.18 -6.90
CA ILE A 5 -4.18 -16.80 -7.20
C ILE A 5 -3.94 -15.30 -6.96
N PRO A 6 -4.81 -14.38 -7.43
CA PRO A 6 -4.62 -12.95 -7.19
C PRO A 6 -4.69 -12.63 -5.69
N ASN A 7 -5.72 -13.10 -5.00
CA ASN A 7 -5.89 -12.86 -3.56
C ASN A 7 -4.71 -13.39 -2.71
N ALA A 8 -4.12 -14.53 -3.10
CA ALA A 8 -2.95 -15.05 -2.40
C ALA A 8 -1.71 -14.15 -2.61
N LEU A 9 -1.58 -13.55 -3.80
CA LEU A 9 -0.51 -12.61 -4.11
C LEU A 9 -0.71 -11.27 -3.39
N THR A 10 -1.94 -10.78 -3.30
CA THR A 10 -2.31 -9.60 -2.49
C THR A 10 -1.98 -9.83 -1.01
N CYS A 11 -2.27 -11.02 -0.47
CA CYS A 11 -1.86 -11.39 0.88
C CYS A 11 -0.33 -11.42 1.04
N ALA A 12 0.41 -11.79 -0.02
CA ALA A 12 1.88 -11.75 -0.01
C ALA A 12 2.40 -10.30 0.00
N ASN A 13 1.79 -9.39 -0.77
CA ASN A 13 2.05 -7.94 -0.72
C ASN A 13 1.81 -7.40 0.71
N LEU A 14 0.66 -7.71 1.31
CA LEU A 14 0.36 -7.30 2.68
C LEU A 14 1.41 -7.84 3.68
N LEU A 15 1.83 -9.10 3.52
CA LEU A 15 2.82 -9.72 4.38
C LEU A 15 4.21 -9.06 4.23
N SER A 16 4.63 -8.69 3.01
CA SER A 16 5.86 -7.91 2.82
C SER A 16 5.78 -6.51 3.43
N GLY A 17 4.63 -5.85 3.33
CA GLY A 17 4.39 -4.57 4.02
C GLY A 17 4.55 -4.69 5.54
N CYS A 18 3.95 -5.72 6.15
CA CYS A 18 4.10 -6.02 7.58
C CYS A 18 5.55 -6.28 7.99
N ILE A 19 6.30 -7.05 7.20
CA ILE A 19 7.73 -7.30 7.44
C ILE A 19 8.53 -5.98 7.36
N GLY A 20 8.24 -5.14 6.37
CA GLY A 20 8.87 -3.82 6.23
C GLY A 20 8.64 -2.93 7.45
N ILE A 21 7.44 -2.98 8.04
CA ILE A 21 7.11 -2.22 9.26
C ILE A 21 7.96 -2.68 10.43
N VAL A 22 8.15 -4.00 10.57
CA VAL A 22 9.01 -4.58 11.61
C VAL A 22 10.46 -4.09 11.43
N PHE A 23 10.99 -4.08 10.20
CA PHE A 23 12.33 -3.55 9.94
C PHE A 23 12.45 -2.05 10.22
N ALA A 24 11.41 -1.27 9.92
CA ALA A 24 11.37 0.16 10.25
C ALA A 24 11.44 0.38 11.77
N PHE A 25 10.72 -0.42 12.57
CA PHE A 25 10.81 -0.35 14.03
C PHE A 25 12.16 -0.79 14.59
N GLN A 26 12.84 -1.73 13.93
CA GLN A 26 14.22 -2.12 14.28
C GLN A 26 15.27 -1.05 13.90
N GLY A 27 14.85 0.05 13.27
CA GLY A 27 15.75 1.13 12.83
C GLY A 27 16.49 0.83 11.53
N GLN A 28 16.19 -0.29 10.87
CA GLN A 28 16.78 -0.69 9.59
C GLN A 28 15.96 -0.09 8.43
N LEU A 29 16.03 1.23 8.29
CA LEU A 29 15.24 1.97 7.29
C LEU A 29 15.57 1.56 5.85
N ASP A 30 16.80 1.15 5.57
CA ASP A 30 17.21 0.63 4.25
C ASP A 30 16.43 -0.64 3.87
N LEU A 31 16.32 -1.58 4.81
CA LEU A 31 15.55 -2.81 4.60
C LEU A 31 14.05 -2.55 4.50
N ALA A 32 13.54 -1.58 5.27
CA ALA A 32 12.15 -1.14 5.14
C ALA A 32 11.86 -0.57 3.73
N ALA A 33 12.79 0.21 3.16
CA ALA A 33 12.66 0.72 1.79
C ALA A 33 12.67 -0.40 0.74
N TYR A 34 13.57 -1.38 0.88
CA TYR A 34 13.57 -2.57 0.01
C TYR A 34 12.28 -3.38 0.15
N ALA A 35 11.71 -3.49 1.36
CA ALA A 35 10.45 -4.16 1.58
C ALA A 35 9.27 -3.45 0.87
N VAL A 36 9.21 -2.11 0.86
CA VAL A 36 8.22 -1.35 0.06
C VAL A 36 8.36 -1.66 -1.43
N LEU A 37 9.58 -1.67 -1.96
CA LEU A 37 9.83 -1.97 -3.37
C LEU A 37 9.38 -3.38 -3.74
N ILE A 38 9.69 -4.37 -2.89
CA ILE A 38 9.26 -5.75 -3.08
C ILE A 38 7.73 -5.85 -3.02
N SER A 39 7.09 -5.16 -2.06
CA SER A 39 5.63 -5.06 -1.98
C SER A 39 5.01 -4.56 -3.28
N GLY A 40 5.58 -3.52 -3.88
CA GLY A 40 5.09 -2.98 -5.14
C GLY A 40 5.28 -3.89 -6.35
N ILE A 41 6.31 -4.75 -6.33
CA ILE A 41 6.45 -5.78 -7.35
C ILE A 41 5.30 -6.80 -7.20
N PHE A 42 5.01 -7.25 -5.97
CA PHE A 42 3.92 -8.19 -5.73
C PHE A 42 2.55 -7.61 -6.09
N ASP A 43 2.33 -6.35 -5.77
CA ASP A 43 1.12 -5.60 -6.14
C ASP A 43 0.90 -5.57 -7.66
N PHE A 44 1.95 -5.21 -8.40
CA PHE A 44 1.91 -5.20 -9.86
C PHE A 44 1.60 -6.59 -10.45
N PHE A 45 2.18 -7.64 -9.88
CA PHE A 45 1.92 -9.01 -10.31
C PHE A 45 0.49 -9.47 -9.97
N ASP A 46 -0.09 -9.02 -8.86
CA ASP A 46 -1.46 -9.39 -8.49
C ASP A 46 -2.46 -8.70 -9.42
N GLY A 47 -2.25 -7.41 -9.68
CA GLY A 47 -3.10 -6.62 -10.57
C GLY A 47 -3.00 -7.11 -12.02
N PHE A 48 -1.80 -7.54 -12.44
CA PHE A 48 -1.60 -8.19 -13.72
C PHE A 48 -2.29 -9.56 -13.79
N SER A 49 -2.18 -10.38 -12.75
CA SER A 49 -2.82 -11.70 -12.67
C SER A 49 -4.35 -11.59 -12.65
N ALA A 50 -4.91 -10.61 -11.94
CA ALA A 50 -6.34 -10.33 -11.90
C ALA A 50 -6.88 -9.90 -13.28
N ARG A 51 -6.12 -9.08 -14.03
CA ARG A 51 -6.45 -8.70 -15.42
C ARG A 51 -6.36 -9.88 -16.38
N LEU A 52 -5.29 -10.68 -16.31
CA LEU A 52 -5.04 -11.82 -17.20
C LEU A 52 -6.08 -12.94 -17.01
N LEU A 53 -6.53 -13.16 -15.78
CA LEU A 53 -7.50 -14.22 -15.46
C LEU A 53 -8.96 -13.80 -15.67
N ASN A 54 -9.22 -12.52 -15.97
CA ASN A 54 -10.57 -11.95 -16.14
C ASN A 54 -11.49 -12.22 -14.92
N VAL A 55 -10.89 -12.39 -13.73
CA VAL A 55 -11.58 -12.61 -12.47
C VAL A 55 -11.57 -11.30 -11.71
N LYS A 56 -12.53 -10.42 -11.99
CA LYS A 56 -12.78 -9.25 -11.14
C LYS A 56 -13.73 -9.66 -10.01
N SER A 57 -13.17 -10.05 -8.87
CA SER A 57 -13.97 -10.23 -7.65
C SER A 57 -13.99 -8.91 -6.88
N LEU A 58 -15.17 -8.45 -6.48
CA LEU A 58 -15.33 -7.28 -5.60
C LEU A 58 -14.45 -7.40 -4.35
N ILE A 59 -14.41 -8.60 -3.74
CA ILE A 59 -13.59 -8.87 -2.55
C ILE A 59 -12.08 -8.69 -2.85
N GLY A 60 -11.63 -9.11 -4.04
CA GLY A 60 -10.23 -8.95 -4.44
C GLY A 60 -9.84 -7.48 -4.62
N LYS A 61 -10.71 -6.67 -5.21
CA LYS A 61 -10.50 -5.22 -5.39
C LYS A 61 -10.37 -4.49 -4.05
N GLU A 62 -11.23 -4.82 -3.08
CA GLU A 62 -11.16 -4.25 -1.73
C GLU A 62 -9.89 -4.71 -1.00
N LEU A 63 -9.54 -5.99 -1.11
CA LEU A 63 -8.36 -6.56 -0.46
C LEU A 63 -7.06 -5.95 -1.00
N ASP A 64 -6.98 -5.74 -2.32
CA ASP A 64 -5.89 -5.06 -3.02
C ASP A 64 -5.69 -3.64 -2.48
N SER A 65 -6.77 -2.87 -2.44
CA SER A 65 -6.76 -1.51 -1.85
C SER A 65 -6.31 -1.52 -0.38
N LEU A 66 -6.76 -2.48 0.43
CA LEU A 66 -6.33 -2.58 1.83
C LEU A 66 -4.85 -2.96 1.96
N ALA A 67 -4.35 -3.87 1.13
CA ALA A 67 -2.94 -4.25 1.11
C ALA A 67 -2.06 -3.07 0.69
N ASP A 68 -2.45 -2.34 -0.35
CA ASP A 68 -1.80 -1.12 -0.82
C ASP A 68 -1.74 -0.03 0.26
N MET A 69 -2.81 0.15 1.02
CA MET A 69 -2.85 1.10 2.12
C MET A 69 -1.78 0.76 3.17
N VAL A 70 -1.57 -0.52 3.48
CA VAL A 70 -0.57 -0.95 4.45
C VAL A 70 0.85 -0.80 3.89
N SER A 71 1.09 -1.29 2.67
CA SER A 71 2.41 -1.32 2.04
C SER A 71 2.92 0.06 1.61
N PHE A 72 2.02 0.93 1.10
CA PHE A 72 2.38 2.24 0.56
C PHE A 72 1.84 3.43 1.35
N GLY A 73 0.93 3.22 2.30
CA GLY A 73 0.46 4.26 3.22
C GLY A 73 1.09 4.13 4.59
N PHE A 74 0.85 2.99 5.24
CA PHE A 74 1.24 2.78 6.63
C PHE A 74 2.74 2.61 6.82
N LEU A 75 3.39 1.77 6.01
CA LEU A 75 4.84 1.54 6.09
C LEU A 75 5.66 2.84 5.90
N PRO A 76 5.42 3.68 4.88
CA PRO A 76 6.07 4.99 4.78
C PRO A 76 5.76 5.93 5.96
N GLY A 77 4.54 5.88 6.51
CA GLY A 77 4.18 6.61 7.72
C GLY A 77 4.99 6.19 8.95
N VAL A 78 5.26 4.89 9.10
CA VAL A 78 6.12 4.34 10.16
C VAL A 78 7.59 4.73 9.95
N VAL A 79 8.07 4.70 8.70
CA VAL A 79 9.42 5.18 8.37
C VAL A 79 9.58 6.66 8.74
N MET A 80 8.59 7.49 8.41
CA MET A 80 8.60 8.91 8.77
C MET A 80 8.54 9.11 10.30
N PHE A 81 7.69 8.33 10.99
CA PHE A 81 7.67 8.32 12.46
C PHE A 81 9.06 8.02 13.01
N LYS A 82 9.75 7.00 12.49
CA LYS A 82 11.07 6.61 13.01
C LYS A 82 12.15 7.63 12.71
N LEU A 83 12.12 8.27 11.55
CA LEU A 83 13.02 9.37 11.19
C LEU A 83 12.85 10.59 12.12
N LEU A 84 11.60 10.93 12.45
CA LEU A 84 11.30 12.02 13.38
C LEU A 84 11.63 11.64 14.83
N ASP A 85 11.45 10.38 15.23
CA ASP A 85 11.84 9.86 16.55
C ASP A 85 13.36 9.88 16.74
N GLN A 86 14.14 9.70 15.68
CA GLN A 86 15.60 9.79 15.70
C GLN A 86 16.15 11.22 15.64
N SER A 87 15.30 12.21 15.36
CA SER A 87 15.72 13.60 15.27
C SER A 87 15.86 14.24 16.66
N ASP A 88 16.82 15.16 16.83
CA ASP A 88 17.12 15.85 18.11
C ASP A 88 15.99 16.79 18.62
N TYR A 89 14.79 16.69 18.05
CA TYR A 89 13.67 17.51 18.49
C TYR A 89 13.14 17.05 19.85
N THR A 90 13.01 18.01 20.76
CA THR A 90 12.66 17.79 22.17
C THR A 90 11.18 17.44 22.41
N SER A 91 10.35 17.42 21.36
CA SER A 91 8.91 17.21 21.49
C SER A 91 8.55 15.73 21.31
N PRO A 92 8.08 15.03 22.36
CA PRO A 92 7.72 13.61 22.28
C PRO A 92 6.50 13.34 21.37
N TYR A 93 5.78 14.40 20.94
CA TYR A 93 4.60 14.28 20.09
C TYR A 93 4.88 14.48 18.60
N LEU A 94 6.06 15.01 18.24
CA LEU A 94 6.42 15.29 16.84
C LEU A 94 6.39 14.05 15.93
N PRO A 95 6.89 12.87 16.36
CA PRO A 95 6.94 11.69 15.50
C PRO A 95 5.56 11.22 15.01
N PHE A 96 4.51 11.44 15.80
CA PHE A 96 3.15 11.06 15.46
C PHE A 96 2.60 11.78 14.21
N ILE A 97 3.19 12.92 13.83
CA ILE A 97 2.84 13.63 12.60
C ILE A 97 3.15 12.77 11.36
N GLY A 98 4.11 11.85 11.43
CA GLY A 98 4.39 10.89 10.36
C GLY A 98 3.18 10.05 9.95
N PHE A 99 2.26 9.76 10.88
CA PHE A 99 1.03 9.02 10.59
C PHE A 99 0.01 9.82 9.78
N LEU A 100 0.18 11.13 9.61
CA LEU A 100 -0.64 11.90 8.67
C LEU A 100 -0.50 11.35 7.24
N ILE A 101 0.67 10.83 6.86
CA ILE A 101 0.88 10.16 5.56
C ILE A 101 -0.08 8.99 5.41
N THR A 102 -0.19 8.15 6.44
CA THR A 102 -1.13 7.02 6.48
C THR A 102 -2.58 7.48 6.34
N ILE A 103 -2.97 8.55 7.06
CA ILE A 103 -4.33 9.09 7.03
C ILE A 103 -4.67 9.64 5.63
N PHE A 104 -3.79 10.44 5.03
CA PHE A 104 -3.99 10.98 3.68
C PHE A 104 -4.01 9.88 2.62
N SER A 105 -3.16 8.85 2.76
CA SER A 105 -3.15 7.69 1.86
C SER A 105 -4.49 6.93 1.94
N ALA A 106 -5.00 6.68 3.15
CA ALA A 106 -6.30 6.04 3.35
C ALA A 106 -7.45 6.86 2.77
N LEU A 107 -7.46 8.19 2.98
CA LEU A 107 -8.47 9.08 2.39
C LEU A 107 -8.44 9.07 0.87
N ARG A 108 -7.24 9.08 0.26
CA ARG A 108 -7.06 8.99 -1.19
C ARG A 108 -7.66 7.69 -1.73
N LEU A 109 -7.34 6.55 -1.10
CA LEU A 109 -7.85 5.24 -1.51
C LEU A 109 -9.36 5.11 -1.32
N ALA A 110 -9.90 5.58 -0.19
CA ALA A 110 -11.34 5.59 0.04
C ALA A 110 -12.10 6.39 -1.02
N LYS A 111 -11.56 7.56 -1.41
CA LYS A 111 -12.12 8.37 -2.50
C LYS A 111 -12.07 7.64 -3.84
N PHE A 112 -10.95 7.00 -4.14
CA PHE A 112 -10.77 6.24 -5.37
C PHE A 112 -11.68 5.01 -5.44
N ASN A 113 -11.90 4.32 -4.32
CA ASN A 113 -12.70 3.11 -4.30
C ASN A 113 -14.20 3.37 -4.47
N ILE A 114 -14.69 4.52 -3.99
CA ILE A 114 -16.08 4.99 -4.13
C ILE A 114 -16.32 5.66 -5.50
N ASP A 115 -15.27 6.02 -6.25
CA ASP A 115 -15.43 6.69 -7.55
C ASP A 115 -15.88 5.70 -8.64
N GLU A 116 -17.20 5.61 -8.86
CA GLU A 116 -17.84 4.78 -9.89
C GLU A 116 -17.64 5.31 -11.33
N ARG A 117 -16.92 6.42 -11.53
CA ARG A 117 -16.65 6.99 -12.88
C ARG A 117 -15.68 6.18 -13.73
N GLN A 118 -15.04 5.15 -13.17
CA GLN A 118 -14.08 4.29 -13.88
C GLN A 118 -14.74 3.18 -14.72
N THR A 119 -16.08 3.09 -14.76
CA THR A 119 -16.79 2.04 -15.53
C THR A 119 -17.26 2.44 -16.93
N GLU A 120 -17.40 3.74 -17.26
CA GLU A 120 -18.09 4.13 -18.51
C GLU A 120 -17.26 4.97 -19.50
N ASP A 121 -16.16 5.62 -19.10
CA ASP A 121 -15.38 6.44 -20.05
C ASP A 121 -13.86 6.30 -19.88
N PHE A 122 -13.23 5.77 -20.93
CA PHE A 122 -11.79 5.85 -21.15
C PHE A 122 -11.46 7.29 -21.57
N ILE A 123 -11.22 8.18 -20.61
CA ILE A 123 -10.82 9.57 -20.90
C ILE A 123 -9.33 9.58 -21.27
N GLY A 124 -9.09 9.20 -22.51
CA GLY A 124 -7.78 9.11 -23.13
C GLY A 124 -7.93 8.79 -24.62
N LEU A 125 -8.78 9.54 -25.33
CA LEU A 125 -8.75 9.52 -26.78
C LEU A 125 -7.65 10.48 -27.25
N ASN A 126 -6.76 9.94 -28.08
CA ASN A 126 -5.89 10.68 -28.97
C ASN A 126 -6.68 11.72 -29.77
N THR A 127 -6.36 12.99 -29.56
CA THR A 127 -6.38 13.97 -30.66
C THR A 127 -4.94 14.33 -30.97
#